data_AF-A0A4Q3UBL8-F1
#
_entry.id   AF-A0A4Q3UBL8-F1
#
_cell.length_a   1.000
_cell.length_b   1.000
_cell.length_c   1.000
_cell.angle_alpha   90.00
_cell.angle_beta   90.00
_cell.angle_gamma   90.00
#
_symmetry.space_group_name_H-M   'P 1'
#
loop_
_entity.id
_entity.type
_entity.pdbx_description
1 polymer ?
#
loop_
_entity_poly.entity_id
_entity_poly.type
_entity_poly.pdbx_seq_one_letter_code
_entity_poly.pdbx_strand_id
1 'polypeptide(L)' 'VLESICEGRIAEAPSGGGGFGYDPIFYLPELGLTMADLTAAEKHAVSHRGKVLRAFGDLWTTL' A
#
# COMPACT_ATOMS: atom_id res chain seq x y z
N VAL A 1 -18.89 -4.08 -6.30
CA VAL A 1 -17.99 -3.82 -5.16
C VAL A 1 -16.60 -4.29 -5.56
N LEU A 2 -15.55 -3.51 -5.26
CA LEU A 2 -14.16 -3.84 -5.59
C LEU A 2 -13.37 -4.04 -4.29
N GLU A 3 -12.58 -5.10 -4.23
CA GLU A 3 -11.79 -5.48 -3.05
C GLU A 3 -10.34 -5.77 -3.47
N SER A 4 -9.41 -5.49 -2.56
CA SER A 4 -7.99 -5.86 -2.74
C SER A 4 -7.35 -6.08 -1.39
N ILE A 5 -6.38 -6.98 -1.38
CA ILE A 5 -5.52 -7.24 -0.22
C ILE A 5 -4.11 -6.75 -0.54
N CYS A 6 -3.40 -6.34 0.50
CA CYS A 6 -1.97 -6.11 0.48
C CYS A 6 -1.40 -6.92 1.63
N GLU A 7 -0.65 -7.97 1.31
CA GLU A 7 -0.05 -8.84 2.31
C GLU A 7 1.28 -8.26 2.81
N GLY A 8 1.58 -8.52 4.07
CA GLY A 8 2.76 -8.00 4.75
C GLY A 8 2.95 -8.67 6.10
N ARG A 9 3.89 -8.15 6.87
CA ARG A 9 4.17 -8.59 8.24
C ARG A 9 4.24 -7.38 9.17
N ILE A 10 4.17 -7.63 10.48
CA ILE A 10 4.47 -6.58 11.47
C ILE A 10 5.98 -6.54 11.68
N ALA A 11 6.60 -5.38 11.49
CA ALA A 11 8.01 -5.15 11.75
C ALA A 11 8.33 -5.20 13.25
N GLU A 12 9.56 -5.57 13.60
CA GLU A 12 10.04 -5.57 14.99
C GLU A 12 10.21 -4.16 15.56
N ALA A 13 10.46 -3.17 14.70
CA ALA A 13 10.56 -1.76 15.04
C ALA A 13 10.00 -0.89 13.90
N PRO A 14 9.47 0.31 14.20
CA PRO A 14 8.99 1.22 13.17
C PRO A 14 10.12 1.75 12.27
N SER A 15 9.85 1.90 10.98
CA SER A 15 10.74 2.54 10.00
C SER A 15 9.97 3.54 9.14
N GLY A 16 10.68 4.49 8.54
CA GLY A 16 10.08 5.47 7.63
C GLY A 16 9.42 6.66 8.32
N GLY A 17 9.20 7.72 7.56
CA GLY A 17 8.57 8.96 8.02
C GLY A 17 7.34 9.38 7.23
N GLY A 18 6.97 8.60 6.19
CA GLY A 18 5.83 8.85 5.34
C GLY A 18 4.55 8.16 5.82
N GLY A 19 3.47 8.40 5.10
CA GLY A 19 2.21 7.68 5.33
C GLY A 19 1.48 8.10 6.62
N PHE A 20 0.72 7.17 7.19
CA PHE A 20 -0.10 7.36 8.38
C PHE A 20 -0.45 6.01 9.05
N GLY A 21 -0.92 6.06 10.30
CA GLY A 21 -1.41 4.87 11.02
C GLY A 21 -0.33 3.80 11.19
N TYR A 22 -0.61 2.56 10.75
CA TYR A 22 0.28 1.41 10.91
C TYR A 22 1.38 1.32 9.84
N ASP A 23 1.47 2.27 8.91
CA ASP A 23 2.47 2.23 7.84
C ASP A 23 3.90 2.02 8.34
N PRO A 24 4.36 2.64 9.46
CA PRO A 24 5.73 2.45 9.94
C PRO A 24 6.06 1.04 10.42
N ILE A 25 5.05 0.21 10.70
CA ILE A 25 5.25 -1.18 11.15
C ILE A 25 4.68 -2.21 10.18
N PHE A 26 4.03 -1.78 9.09
CA PHE A 26 3.54 -2.68 8.05
C PHE A 26 4.68 -2.98 7.08
N TYR A 27 5.36 -4.09 7.29
CA TYR A 27 6.52 -4.54 6.53
C TYR A 27 6.13 -5.30 5.25
N LEU A 28 6.80 -4.98 4.15
CA LEU A 28 6.66 -5.60 2.83
C LEU A 28 7.90 -6.47 2.56
N PRO A 29 7.83 -7.80 2.75
CA PRO A 29 8.99 -8.69 2.60
C PRO A 29 9.65 -8.62 1.22
N GLU A 30 8.86 -8.40 0.16
CA GLU A 30 9.35 -8.30 -1.21
C GLU A 30 10.18 -7.04 -1.48
N LEU A 31 9.95 -5.98 -0.70
CA LEU A 31 10.67 -4.70 -0.85
C LEU A 31 11.73 -4.50 0.23
N GLY A 32 11.70 -5.28 1.31
CA GLY A 32 12.59 -5.08 2.46
C GLY A 32 12.31 -3.78 3.24
N LEU A 33 11.11 -3.20 3.06
CA LEU A 33 10.74 -1.87 3.55
C LEU A 33 9.38 -1.92 4.26
N THR A 34 9.12 -0.94 5.12
CA THR A 34 7.76 -0.69 5.64
C THR A 34 6.99 0.22 4.70
N MET A 35 5.65 0.26 4.84
CA MET A 35 4.81 1.16 4.04
C MET A 35 5.16 2.64 4.21
N ALA A 36 5.70 3.03 5.37
CA ALA A 36 6.10 4.43 5.63
C ALA A 36 7.47 4.79 5.04
N ASP A 37 8.27 3.80 4.64
CA ASP A 37 9.52 4.04 3.90
C ASP A 37 9.25 4.37 2.43
N LEU A 38 8.11 3.95 1.90
CA LEU A 38 7.73 4.20 0.51
C LEU A 38 7.34 5.67 0.29
N THR A 39 7.72 6.20 -0.87
CA THR A 39 7.13 7.44 -1.37
C THR A 39 5.62 7.25 -1.61
N ALA A 40 4.88 8.37 -1.68
CA ALA A 40 3.44 8.32 -1.95
C ALA A 40 3.12 7.58 -3.28
N ALA A 41 3.97 7.76 -4.30
CA ALA A 41 3.79 7.10 -5.60
C ALA A 41 4.00 5.58 -5.51
N GLU A 42 5.07 5.12 -4.84
CA GLU A 42 5.33 3.70 -4.63
C GLU A 42 4.24 3.05 -3.77
N LYS A 43 3.81 3.72 -2.70
CA LYS A 43 2.69 3.26 -1.87
C LYS A 43 1.40 3.14 -2.69
N HIS A 44 1.11 4.09 -3.56
CA HIS A 44 -0.04 3.99 -4.46
C HIS A 44 0.09 2.83 -5.45
N ALA A 45 1.30 2.49 -5.91
CA ALA A 45 1.52 1.36 -6.79
C ALA A 45 1.19 0.02 -6.10
N VAL A 46 1.57 -0.17 -4.83
CA VAL A 46 1.50 -1.49 -4.17
C VAL A 46 0.35 -1.68 -3.20
N SER A 47 -0.18 -0.60 -2.60
CA SER A 47 -1.20 -0.70 -1.54
C SER A 47 -2.55 -1.23 -2.05
N HIS A 48 -3.31 -1.85 -1.14
CA HIS A 48 -4.67 -2.34 -1.40
C HIS A 48 -5.58 -1.22 -1.92
N ARG A 49 -5.49 -0.02 -1.33
CA ARG A 49 -6.27 1.15 -1.76
C ARG A 49 -5.89 1.60 -3.17
N GLY A 50 -4.59 1.63 -3.49
CA GLY A 50 -4.12 1.96 -4.83
C GLY A 50 -4.60 0.98 -5.91
N LYS A 51 -4.59 -0.32 -5.61
CA LYS A 51 -5.12 -1.37 -6.49
C LYS A 51 -6.62 -1.20 -6.73
N VAL A 52 -7.41 -0.95 -5.68
CA VAL A 52 -8.86 -0.71 -5.80
C VAL A 52 -9.16 0.54 -6.62
N LEU A 53 -8.44 1.64 -6.39
CA LEU A 53 -8.68 2.89 -7.12
C LEU A 53 -8.36 2.77 -8.62
N ARG A 54 -7.32 2.01 -8.99
CA ARG A 54 -7.04 1.71 -10.39
C ARG A 54 -8.15 0.87 -11.03
N ALA A 55 -8.54 -0.23 -10.38
CA ALA A 55 -9.63 -1.07 -10.86
C ALA A 55 -10.96 -0.31 -10.98
N PHE A 56 -11.21 0.64 -10.07
CA PHE A 56 -12.37 1.53 -10.16
C PHE A 56 -12.30 2.46 -11.37
N GLY A 57 -11.13 3.06 -11.66
CA GLY A 57 -10.94 3.89 -12.84
C GLY A 57 -11.18 3.12 -14.15
N ASP A 58 -10.68 1.89 -14.25
CA ASP A 58 -10.88 1.02 -15.41
C ASP A 58 -12.36 0.68 -15.60
N LEU A 59 -13.06 0.33 -14.51
CA LEU A 59 -14.50 0.08 -14.55
C LEU A 59 -15.28 1.33 -14.96
N TRP A 60 -14.96 2.48 -14.38
CA TRP A 60 -15.66 3.74 -14.64
C TRP A 60 -15.54 4.18 -16.10
N THR A 61 -14.38 3.96 -16.73
CA THR A 61 -14.16 4.31 -18.14
C THR A 61 -14.83 3.35 -19.13
N THR A 62 -15.31 2.19 -18.66
CA THR A 62 -15.97 1.17 -19.49
C THR A 62 -17.51 1.27 -19.43
N LEU A 63 -18.05 2.12 -18.55
CA LEU A 63 -19.48 2.40 -18.40
C LEU A 63 -19.90 3.64 -19.18
#